data_AF-A0AAU1P9E9-F1
#
_entry.id   AF-A0AAU1P9E9-F1
#
_cell.length_a   1.000
_cell.length_b   1.000
_cell.length_c   1.000
_cell.angle_alpha   90.00
_cell.angle_beta   90.00
_cell.angle_gamma   90.00
#
_symmetry.space_group_name_H-M   'P 1'
#
loop_
_entity.id
_entity.type
_entity.pdbx_description
1 polymer ?
#
loop_
_entity_poly.entity_id
_entity_poly.type
_entity_poly.pdbx_seq_one_letter_code
_entity_poly.pdbx_strand_id
1 'polypeptide(L)'
;MHPDESGPVDPAPVLNWQDGSTLRWTDRPEEVDAAFSRSEPLVGVAVIALALNHADADAILPRVVKALESKDPEVRRQCVIALAHVARLHRTVDRRSLDLLRGCPRGNEADDDLWSFVAHRRLPWWLWRHHFTERLAWLFRDRWRD
;
A
#
# COMPACT_ATOMS: atom_id res chain seq x y z
N MET A 1 -9.15 -31.42 33.82
CA MET A 1 -7.84 -30.78 33.76
C MET A 1 -7.33 -30.96 32.34
N HIS A 2 -7.60 -29.98 31.46
CA HIS A 2 -7.07 -29.98 30.09
C HIS A 2 -5.66 -29.42 30.15
N PRO A 3 -4.65 -30.09 29.58
CA PRO A 3 -3.33 -29.50 29.48
C PRO A 3 -3.38 -28.38 28.44
N ASP A 4 -2.77 -27.27 28.83
CA ASP A 4 -2.48 -26.09 28.04
C ASP A 4 -1.52 -26.49 26.90
N GLU A 5 -2.05 -26.73 25.70
CA GLU A 5 -1.26 -26.88 24.46
C GLU A 5 -0.88 -25.50 23.89
N SER A 6 -0.21 -24.70 24.71
CA SER A 6 0.53 -23.54 24.20
C SER A 6 1.92 -24.03 23.79
N GLY A 7 1.99 -24.67 22.61
CA GLY A 7 3.27 -24.98 21.97
C GLY A 7 4.11 -23.71 21.76
N PRO A 8 5.45 -23.82 21.65
CA PRO A 8 6.29 -22.66 21.40
C PRO A 8 5.86 -22.00 20.09
N VAL A 9 5.49 -20.72 20.16
CA VAL A 9 5.29 -19.87 18.98
C VAL A 9 6.61 -19.90 18.22
N ASP A 10 6.62 -20.52 17.03
CA ASP A 10 7.80 -20.54 16.17
C ASP A 10 8.34 -19.10 16.04
N PRO A 11 9.65 -18.87 16.26
CA PRO A 11 10.20 -17.54 16.06
C PRO A 11 9.93 -17.12 14.62
N ALA A 12 9.46 -15.89 14.44
CA ALA A 12 9.18 -15.35 13.11
C ALA A 12 10.39 -15.61 12.18
N PRO A 13 10.16 -16.10 10.95
CA PRO A 13 11.25 -16.48 10.06
C PRO A 13 12.15 -15.28 9.78
N VAL A 14 13.47 -15.49 9.80
CA VAL A 14 14.44 -14.45 9.46
C VAL A 14 14.15 -13.92 8.05
N LEU A 15 14.13 -12.59 7.89
CA LEU A 15 13.86 -11.96 6.61
C LEU A 15 14.99 -12.21 5.60
N ASN A 16 14.64 -12.79 4.46
CA ASN A 16 15.53 -13.09 3.36
C ASN A 16 15.39 -12.00 2.29
N TRP A 17 16.32 -11.05 2.32
CA TRP A 17 16.39 -9.93 1.38
C TRP A 17 17.04 -10.28 0.04
N GLN A 18 17.66 -11.46 -0.09
CA GLN A 18 18.32 -11.87 -1.34
C GLN A 18 17.30 -12.26 -2.41
N ASP A 19 16.28 -13.03 -2.03
CA ASP A 19 15.25 -13.52 -2.95
C ASP A 19 13.81 -13.13 -2.55
N GLY A 20 13.63 -12.53 -1.37
CA GLY A 20 12.34 -12.06 -0.89
C GLY A 20 11.41 -13.15 -0.33
N SER A 21 11.85 -14.41 -0.28
CA SER A 21 11.02 -15.58 0.05
C SER A 21 10.27 -15.47 1.38
N THR A 22 10.85 -14.80 2.38
CA THR A 22 10.23 -14.59 3.70
C THR A 22 9.71 -13.17 3.93
N LEU A 23 9.93 -12.23 3.01
CA LEU A 23 9.47 -10.82 3.16
C LEU A 23 7.95 -10.70 3.24
N ARG A 24 7.20 -11.66 2.67
CA ARG A 24 5.73 -11.67 2.74
C ARG A 24 5.19 -11.72 4.18
N TRP A 25 6.02 -12.11 5.14
CA TRP A 25 5.67 -12.21 6.56
C TRP A 25 6.07 -10.97 7.37
N THR A 26 6.73 -9.97 6.77
CA THR A 26 7.12 -8.76 7.47
C THR A 26 5.88 -8.02 7.98
N ASP A 27 5.82 -7.81 9.29
CA ASP A 27 4.83 -6.97 9.99
C ASP A 27 5.50 -5.89 10.87
N ARG A 28 6.84 -5.84 10.88
CA ARG A 28 7.65 -4.99 11.76
C ARG A 28 8.10 -3.70 11.04
N PRO A 29 7.58 -2.52 11.41
CA PRO A 29 7.93 -1.26 10.76
C PRO A 29 9.42 -0.91 10.82
N GLU A 30 10.10 -1.27 11.90
CA GLU A 30 11.53 -1.03 12.12
C GLU A 30 12.44 -1.85 11.18
N GLU A 31 12.00 -3.04 10.75
CA GLU A 31 12.76 -3.85 9.80
C GLU A 31 12.74 -3.22 8.41
N VAL A 32 11.58 -2.65 8.04
CA VAL A 32 11.43 -1.88 6.80
C VAL A 32 12.29 -0.61 6.85
N ASP A 33 12.37 0.09 7.98
CA ASP A 33 13.25 1.26 8.13
C ASP A 33 14.73 0.91 7.99
N ALA A 34 15.14 -0.21 8.59
CA ALA A 34 16.48 -0.72 8.46
C ALA A 34 16.79 -1.10 7.00
N ALA A 35 15.84 -1.71 6.28
CA ALA A 35 15.98 -2.04 4.87
C ALA A 35 16.14 -0.81 3.97
N PHE A 36 15.37 0.26 4.22
CA PHE A 36 15.59 1.53 3.54
C PHE A 36 16.99 2.09 3.79
N SER A 37 17.49 1.97 5.03
CA SER A 37 18.82 2.48 5.41
C SER A 37 19.94 1.71 4.71
N ARG A 38 19.73 0.41 4.44
CA ARG A 38 20.64 -0.44 3.67
C ARG A 38 20.44 -0.34 2.15
N SER A 39 19.46 0.43 1.68
CA SER A 39 19.06 0.48 0.27
C SER A 39 18.74 -0.90 -0.30
N GLU A 40 18.02 -1.73 0.46
CA GLU A 40 17.63 -3.06 0.00
C GLU A 40 16.78 -2.97 -1.27
N PRO A 41 17.10 -3.73 -2.34
CA PRO A 41 16.36 -3.66 -3.60
C PRO A 41 14.91 -4.13 -3.46
N LEU A 42 14.61 -4.98 -2.45
CA LEU A 42 13.27 -5.52 -2.19
C LEU A 42 12.50 -4.72 -1.12
N VAL A 43 12.94 -3.51 -0.75
CA VAL A 43 12.26 -2.73 0.29
C VAL A 43 10.80 -2.42 -0.05
N GLY A 44 10.47 -2.20 -1.33
CA GLY A 44 9.08 -1.98 -1.73
C GLY A 44 8.18 -3.20 -1.51
N VAL A 45 8.70 -4.42 -1.70
CA VAL A 45 8.00 -5.68 -1.37
C VAL A 45 7.73 -5.76 0.13
N ALA A 46 8.70 -5.38 0.96
CA ALA A 46 8.52 -5.34 2.41
C ALA A 46 7.49 -4.28 2.85
N VAL A 47 7.39 -3.15 2.14
CA VAL A 47 6.32 -2.15 2.41
C VAL A 47 4.93 -2.71 2.05
N ILE A 48 4.80 -3.48 0.97
CA ILE A 48 3.55 -4.19 0.64
C ILE A 48 3.21 -5.20 1.75
N ALA A 49 4.17 -6.02 2.16
CA ALA A 49 3.97 -6.99 3.23
C ALA A 49 3.55 -6.31 4.55
N LEU A 50 4.22 -5.20 4.90
CA LEU A 50 3.86 -4.41 6.07
C LEU A 50 2.40 -3.92 6.00
N ALA A 51 1.96 -3.44 4.83
CA ALA A 51 0.57 -3.01 4.63
C ALA A 51 -0.46 -4.15 4.71
N LEU A 52 -0.04 -5.40 4.45
CA LEU A 52 -0.90 -6.59 4.54
C LEU A 52 -0.97 -7.17 5.95
N ASN A 53 0.12 -7.09 6.71
CA ASN A 53 0.29 -7.83 7.96
C ASN A 53 0.22 -6.95 9.22
N HIS A 54 0.57 -5.67 9.13
CA HIS A 54 0.58 -4.80 10.31
C HIS A 54 -0.80 -4.17 10.55
N ALA A 55 -1.26 -4.19 11.81
CA ALA A 55 -2.59 -3.71 12.17
C ALA A 55 -2.74 -2.18 12.19
N ASP A 56 -1.64 -1.44 12.38
CA ASP A 56 -1.67 0.01 12.58
C ASP A 56 -1.25 0.78 11.33
N ALA A 57 -2.21 1.49 10.72
CA ALA A 57 -1.96 2.32 9.56
C ALA A 57 -1.02 3.50 9.85
N ASP A 58 -1.02 4.04 11.08
CA ASP A 58 -0.16 5.17 11.44
C ASP A 58 1.32 4.75 11.51
N ALA A 59 1.58 3.47 11.75
CA ALA A 59 2.91 2.88 11.62
C ALA A 59 3.28 2.56 10.15
N ILE A 60 2.31 2.23 9.30
CA ILE A 60 2.56 1.85 7.89
C ILE A 60 2.80 3.07 7.00
N LEU A 61 1.93 4.09 7.12
CA LEU A 61 1.89 5.25 6.21
C LEU A 61 3.23 6.02 6.09
N PRO A 62 4.03 6.22 7.15
CA PRO A 62 5.35 6.85 7.01
C PRO A 62 6.30 6.08 6.07
N ARG A 63 6.24 4.75 6.04
CA ARG A 63 7.06 3.90 5.16
C ARG A 63 6.52 3.89 3.73
N VAL A 64 5.20 4.00 3.56
CA VAL A 64 4.58 4.26 2.26
C VAL A 64 5.08 5.60 1.69
N VAL A 65 5.01 6.68 2.46
CA VAL A 65 5.54 7.99 2.04
C VAL A 65 7.00 7.89 1.60
N LYS A 66 7.84 7.24 2.41
CA LYS A 66 9.26 7.07 2.11
C LYS A 66 9.51 6.28 0.81
N ALA A 67 8.74 5.22 0.54
CA ALA A 67 8.88 4.47 -0.71
C ALA A 67 8.31 5.20 -1.93
N LEU A 68 7.24 5.99 -1.80
CA LEU A 68 6.75 6.86 -2.87
C LEU A 68 7.77 7.94 -3.27
N GLU A 69 8.59 8.40 -2.33
CA GLU A 69 9.70 9.35 -2.58
C GLU A 69 10.96 8.69 -3.15
N SER A 70 11.00 7.35 -3.24
CA SER A 70 12.18 6.62 -3.71
C SER A 70 12.57 7.04 -5.12
N LYS A 71 13.87 7.13 -5.39
CA LYS A 71 14.41 7.34 -6.74
C LYS A 71 14.23 6.10 -7.61
N ASP A 72 14.13 4.93 -7.01
CA ASP A 72 13.88 3.67 -7.70
C ASP A 72 12.42 3.59 -8.18
N PRO A 73 12.17 3.55 -9.50
CA PRO A 73 10.82 3.41 -10.06
C PRO A 73 10.08 2.15 -9.61
N GLU A 74 10.80 1.04 -9.38
CA GLU A 74 10.21 -0.22 -8.94
C GLU A 74 9.65 -0.08 -7.52
N VAL A 75 10.44 0.49 -6.61
CA VAL A 75 10.01 0.77 -5.23
C VAL A 75 8.80 1.70 -5.22
N ARG A 76 8.78 2.74 -6.07
CA ARG A 76 7.61 3.63 -6.18
C ARG A 76 6.37 2.87 -6.66
N ARG A 77 6.48 2.03 -7.69
CA ARG A 77 5.35 1.23 -8.21
C ARG A 77 4.80 0.29 -7.14
N GLN A 78 5.69 -0.44 -6.47
CA GLN A 78 5.32 -1.34 -5.36
C GLN A 78 4.65 -0.58 -4.22
N CYS A 79 5.06 0.67 -3.97
CA CYS A 79 4.45 1.49 -2.95
C CYS A 79 3.04 1.98 -3.29
N VAL A 80 2.73 2.22 -4.57
CA VAL A 80 1.35 2.47 -5.01
C VAL A 80 0.47 1.26 -4.66
N ILE A 81 0.96 0.04 -4.89
CA ILE A 81 0.26 -1.20 -4.51
C ILE A 81 0.09 -1.28 -2.98
N ALA A 82 1.12 -0.96 -2.20
CA ALA A 82 1.03 -0.94 -0.74
C ALA A 82 -0.01 0.08 -0.24
N LEU A 83 -0.08 1.27 -0.83
CA LEU A 83 -1.08 2.29 -0.49
C LEU A 83 -2.51 1.82 -0.81
N ALA A 84 -2.69 1.07 -1.89
CA ALA A 84 -3.96 0.42 -2.22
C ALA A 84 -4.39 -0.54 -1.09
N HIS A 85 -3.46 -1.38 -0.60
CA HIS A 85 -3.71 -2.24 0.55
C HIS A 85 -4.03 -1.45 1.83
N VAL A 86 -3.32 -0.36 2.10
CA VAL A 86 -3.65 0.50 3.26
C VAL A 86 -5.07 1.03 3.16
N ALA A 87 -5.47 1.53 1.98
CA ALA A 87 -6.82 2.02 1.74
C ALA A 87 -7.87 0.91 1.95
N ARG A 88 -7.64 -0.28 1.39
CA ARG A 88 -8.57 -1.41 1.46
C ARG A 88 -8.74 -1.96 2.89
N LEU A 89 -7.65 -2.14 3.61
CA LEU A 89 -7.64 -2.80 4.92
C LEU A 89 -7.93 -1.83 6.07
N HIS A 90 -7.38 -0.61 6.00
CA HIS A 90 -7.46 0.36 7.09
C HIS A 90 -8.41 1.52 6.81
N ARG A 91 -8.96 1.63 5.58
CA ARG A 91 -9.94 2.66 5.18
C ARG A 91 -9.45 4.08 5.47
N THR A 92 -8.15 4.28 5.40
CA THR A 92 -7.50 5.54 5.73
C THR A 92 -6.36 5.84 4.76
N VAL A 93 -5.99 7.11 4.74
CA VAL A 93 -4.84 7.64 4.02
C VAL A 93 -4.45 8.96 4.69
N ASP A 94 -3.17 9.28 4.68
CA ASP A 94 -2.69 10.59 5.10
C ASP A 94 -2.56 11.57 3.93
N ARG A 95 -2.43 12.85 4.26
CA ARG A 95 -2.33 13.90 3.25
C ARG A 95 -1.05 13.77 2.41
N ARG A 96 0.06 13.37 3.03
CA ARG A 96 1.36 13.28 2.35
C ARG A 96 1.36 12.18 1.28
N SER A 97 0.77 11.02 1.57
CA SER A 97 0.58 9.95 0.59
C SER A 97 -0.28 10.41 -0.58
N LEU A 98 -1.38 11.15 -0.32
CA LEU A 98 -2.21 11.72 -1.39
C LEU A 98 -1.46 12.73 -2.27
N ASP A 99 -0.65 13.60 -1.66
CA ASP A 99 0.14 14.60 -2.38
C ASP A 99 1.20 13.94 -3.28
N LEU A 100 1.88 12.90 -2.80
CA LEU A 100 2.84 12.12 -3.57
C LEU A 100 2.14 11.28 -4.66
N LEU A 101 1.06 10.60 -4.29
CA LEU A 101 0.27 9.81 -5.23
C LEU A 101 -0.19 10.65 -6.39
N ARG A 102 -0.58 11.92 -6.19
CA ARG A 102 -0.99 12.83 -7.27
C ARG A 102 0.04 12.96 -8.40
N GLY A 103 1.32 12.77 -8.10
CA GLY A 103 2.41 12.77 -9.09
C GLY A 103 2.54 11.47 -9.90
N CYS A 104 1.89 10.38 -9.48
CA CYS A 104 1.89 9.10 -10.18
C CYS A 104 0.91 9.10 -11.38
N PRO A 105 1.10 8.22 -12.38
CA PRO A 105 0.10 7.97 -13.42
C PRO A 105 -1.29 7.68 -12.84
N ARG A 106 -2.35 8.21 -13.45
CA ARG A 106 -3.74 8.00 -13.02
C ARG A 106 -4.25 6.61 -13.40
N GLY A 107 -5.32 6.16 -12.74
CA GLY A 107 -5.91 4.83 -12.97
C GLY A 107 -5.04 3.70 -12.42
N ASN A 108 -4.27 4.00 -11.37
CA ASN A 108 -3.46 3.02 -10.65
C ASN A 108 -4.28 2.39 -9.51
N GLU A 109 -3.76 1.29 -8.95
CA GLU A 109 -4.46 0.50 -7.94
C GLU A 109 -4.84 1.30 -6.68
N ALA A 110 -4.01 2.28 -6.30
CA ALA A 110 -4.32 3.14 -5.15
C ALA A 110 -5.46 4.10 -5.45
N ASP A 111 -5.59 4.63 -6.68
CA ASP A 111 -6.69 5.52 -7.05
C ASP A 111 -8.05 4.81 -6.88
N ASP A 112 -8.14 3.56 -7.31
CA ASP A 112 -9.35 2.73 -7.25
C ASP A 112 -9.69 2.32 -5.82
N ASP A 113 -8.70 1.86 -5.05
CA ASP A 113 -8.93 1.42 -3.67
C ASP A 113 -9.22 2.60 -2.74
N LEU A 114 -8.53 3.74 -2.92
CA LEU A 114 -8.84 4.96 -2.15
C LEU A 114 -10.27 5.40 -2.41
N TRP A 115 -10.71 5.40 -3.67
CA TRP A 115 -12.08 5.74 -4.03
C TRP A 115 -13.12 4.77 -3.46
N SER A 116 -12.80 3.48 -3.45
CA SER A 116 -13.72 2.43 -3.02
C SER A 116 -13.86 2.33 -1.50
N PHE A 117 -12.76 2.53 -0.75
CA PHE A 117 -12.70 2.18 0.67
C PHE A 117 -12.52 3.35 1.62
N VAL A 118 -11.95 4.47 1.19
CA VAL A 118 -11.78 5.66 2.04
C VAL A 118 -12.99 6.56 1.93
N ALA A 119 -13.45 7.10 3.06
CA ALA A 119 -14.57 8.03 3.10
C ALA A 119 -14.33 9.22 2.14
N HIS A 120 -15.22 9.42 1.17
CA HIS A 120 -14.99 10.38 0.07
C HIS A 120 -14.74 11.82 0.53
N ARG A 121 -15.27 12.23 1.70
CA ARG A 121 -15.01 13.53 2.33
C ARG A 121 -13.54 13.76 2.70
N ARG A 122 -12.74 12.69 2.80
CA ARG A 122 -11.29 12.73 3.04
C ARG A 122 -10.47 12.70 1.75
N LEU A 123 -11.12 12.46 0.61
CA LEU A 123 -10.46 12.36 -0.69
C LEU A 123 -10.36 13.73 -1.37
N PRO A 124 -9.25 14.01 -2.04
CA PRO A 124 -9.05 15.30 -2.69
C PRO A 124 -9.84 15.39 -3.99
N TRP A 125 -10.20 16.62 -4.38
CA TRP A 125 -11.02 16.89 -5.56
C TRP A 125 -10.45 16.32 -6.87
N TRP A 126 -9.12 16.20 -6.98
CA TRP A 126 -8.50 15.69 -8.19
C TRP A 126 -8.81 14.21 -8.41
N LEU A 127 -8.95 13.44 -7.32
CA LEU A 127 -9.31 12.02 -7.37
C LEU A 127 -10.78 11.86 -7.72
N TRP A 128 -11.64 12.72 -7.15
CA TRP A 128 -13.02 12.84 -7.56
C TRP A 128 -13.13 13.11 -9.06
N ARG A 129 -12.43 14.12 -9.59
CA ARG A 129 -12.52 14.48 -11.01
C ARG A 129 -12.17 13.30 -11.91
N HIS A 130 -11.14 12.53 -11.57
CA HIS A 130 -10.74 11.34 -12.33
C HIS A 130 -11.87 10.30 -12.40
N HIS A 131 -12.40 9.87 -11.26
CA HIS A 131 -13.48 8.86 -11.20
C HIS A 131 -14.79 9.33 -11.86
N PHE A 132 -15.13 10.61 -11.73
CA PHE A 132 -16.28 11.18 -12.43
C PHE A 132 -16.08 11.18 -13.96
N THR A 133 -14.88 11.50 -14.45
CA THR A 133 -14.60 11.47 -15.89
C THR A 133 -14.64 10.06 -16.46
N GLU A 134 -14.15 9.06 -15.73
CA GLU A 134 -14.21 7.66 -16.18
C GLU A 134 -15.65 7.13 -16.22
N ARG A 135 -16.44 7.43 -15.19
CA ARG A 135 -17.86 7.06 -15.17
C ARG A 135 -18.65 7.71 -16.31
N LEU A 136 -18.38 8.97 -16.63
CA LEU A 136 -18.99 9.64 -17.78
C LEU A 136 -18.52 9.00 -19.10
N ALA A 137 -17.23 8.75 -19.26
CA ALA A 137 -16.69 8.10 -20.46
C ALA A 137 -17.30 6.72 -20.69
N TRP A 138 -17.52 5.94 -19.63
CA TRP A 138 -18.22 4.66 -19.69
C TRP A 138 -19.65 4.83 -20.20
N LEU A 139 -20.43 5.74 -19.61
CA LEU A 139 -21.81 6.03 -20.03
C LEU A 139 -21.92 6.49 -21.49
N PHE A 140 -20.96 7.30 -21.95
CA PHE A 140 -20.93 7.71 -23.35
C PHE A 140 -20.56 6.54 -24.26
N ARG A 141 -19.56 5.72 -23.92
CA ARG A 141 -19.14 4.57 -24.74
C ARG A 141 -20.25 3.51 -24.87
N ASP A 142 -21.00 3.27 -23.79
CA ASP A 142 -22.12 2.33 -23.79
C ASP A 142 -23.27 2.83 -24.70
N ARG A 143 -23.55 4.13 -24.67
CA ARG A 143 -24.61 4.77 -25.47
C ARG A 143 -24.35 4.83 -26.99
N TRP A 144 -23.15 4.47 -27.46
CA TRP A 144 -22.81 4.41 -28.90
C TRP A 144 -22.55 2.97 -29.39
N ARG A 145 -22.92 1.97 -28.60
CA ARG A 145 -22.87 0.54 -28.96
C ARG A 145 -24.23 -0.09 -29.29
N ASP A 146 -25.30 0.70 -29.23
CA ASP A 146 -26.64 0.40 -29.75
C ASP A 146 -26.91 1.13 -31.07
#